data_AF-A0A920TRG8-F1
#
_entry.id   AF-A0A920TRG8-F1
#
_cell.length_a   1.000
_cell.length_b   1.000
_cell.length_c   1.000
_cell.angle_alpha   90.00
_cell.angle_beta   90.00
_cell.angle_gamma   90.00
#
_symmetry.space_group_name_H-M   'P 1'
#
loop_
_entity.id
_entity.type
_entity.pdbx_description
1 polymer ?
#
loop_
_entity_poly.entity_id
_entity_poly.type
_entity_poly.pdbx_seq_one_letter_code
_entity_poly.pdbx_strand_id
1 'polypeptide(L)'
;MTRRINRDLGLRYLYQREASSGCLRSKTEVAMEKYSKLIRIWIVITALVLNVFGMLTACTTDSQPQDDSKMNAEEIRSFAISVPDEVLTDLNDRLERTRFPDQIPGTGWDYGMNREYLKELIEYWKDEFDWRDQEEKLNSFDHFKTAIDG
;
A
#
# COMPACT_ATOMS: atom_id res chain seq x y z
N MET A 1 -11.28 16.78 -32.93
CA MET A 1 -12.43 17.02 -32.03
C MET A 1 -12.31 16.06 -30.85
N THR A 2 -11.18 16.12 -30.11
CA THR A 2 -10.66 14.97 -29.34
C THR A 2 -10.04 15.41 -27.99
N ARG A 3 -10.61 16.43 -27.34
CA ARG A 3 -10.11 16.94 -26.04
C ARG A 3 -11.15 16.88 -24.91
N ARG A 4 -12.23 16.09 -25.05
CA ARG A 4 -13.38 16.18 -24.13
C ARG A 4 -13.72 14.94 -23.31
N ILE A 5 -13.03 13.80 -23.48
CA ILE A 5 -13.53 12.55 -22.90
C ILE A 5 -12.95 12.24 -21.50
N ASN A 6 -11.81 12.81 -21.09
CA ASN A 6 -11.11 12.37 -19.88
C ASN A 6 -11.37 13.17 -18.58
N ARG A 7 -12.42 13.99 -18.48
CA ARG A 7 -12.61 14.87 -17.30
C ARG A 7 -13.75 14.53 -16.33
N ASP A 8 -14.65 13.61 -16.67
CA ASP A 8 -15.90 13.46 -15.91
C ASP A 8 -16.03 12.23 -14.98
N LEU A 9 -14.99 11.38 -14.88
CA LEU A 9 -15.07 10.18 -14.02
C LEU A 9 -14.29 10.31 -12.69
N GLY A 10 -13.67 11.46 -12.39
CA GLY A 10 -12.78 11.62 -11.24
C GLY A 10 -13.35 12.26 -9.97
N LEU A 11 -14.60 12.75 -9.96
CA LEU A 11 -15.07 13.66 -8.90
C LEU A 11 -16.18 13.13 -7.97
N ARG A 12 -16.45 11.82 -7.95
CA ARG A 12 -17.48 11.22 -7.07
C ARG A 12 -16.96 10.55 -5.79
N TYR A 13 -15.68 10.67 -5.46
CA TYR A 13 -15.09 10.09 -4.24
C TYR A 13 -14.73 11.10 -3.15
N LEU A 14 -15.30 12.31 -3.16
CA LEU A 14 -15.06 13.33 -2.13
C LEU A 14 -16.33 13.67 -1.34
N TYR A 15 -17.01 12.66 -0.78
CA TYR A 15 -18.07 12.94 0.21
C TYR A 15 -18.33 11.77 1.18
N GLN A 16 -17.35 11.39 2.00
CA GLN A 16 -17.66 10.63 3.22
C GLN A 16 -16.58 10.79 4.30
N ARG A 17 -16.48 11.99 4.90
CA ARG A 17 -15.79 12.16 6.18
C ARG A 17 -16.37 13.34 6.96
N GLU A 18 -17.63 13.19 7.38
CA GLU A 18 -18.17 13.99 8.47
C GLU A 18 -18.30 13.14 9.73
N ALA A 19 -17.99 13.80 10.85
CA ALA A 19 -18.53 13.53 12.18
C ALA A 19 -18.12 12.22 12.88
N SER A 20 -16.96 12.24 13.53
CA SER A 20 -16.71 11.44 14.75
C SER A 20 -15.60 12.07 15.60
N SER A 21 -15.76 13.34 15.97
CA SER A 21 -14.88 14.04 16.93
C SER A 21 -15.62 14.37 18.23
N GLY A 22 -16.35 13.38 18.77
CA GLY A 22 -17.20 13.57 19.94
C GLY A 22 -17.31 12.30 20.76
N CYS A 23 -16.20 11.81 21.34
CA CYS A 23 -16.14 11.17 22.67
C CYS A 23 -14.71 10.66 22.94
N LEU A 24 -13.72 11.56 23.02
CA LEU A 24 -12.40 11.25 23.59
C LEU A 24 -12.31 11.80 25.01
N ARG A 25 -13.28 11.44 25.86
CA ARG A 25 -13.20 11.70 27.30
C ARG A 25 -13.84 10.53 28.04
N SER A 26 -13.11 9.97 29.00
CA SER A 26 -13.53 8.97 30.00
C SER A 26 -13.43 7.46 29.67
N LYS A 27 -12.25 6.97 29.28
CA LYS A 27 -11.90 5.54 29.53
C LYS A 27 -10.54 5.30 30.19
N THR A 28 -9.63 6.27 30.14
CA THR A 28 -8.28 6.12 30.71
C THR A 28 -8.21 6.41 32.22
N GLU A 29 -9.21 7.07 32.81
CA GLU A 29 -9.16 7.54 34.20
C GLU A 29 -9.50 6.44 35.24
N VAL A 30 -10.35 5.47 34.88
CA VAL A 30 -10.77 4.39 35.81
C VAL A 30 -9.81 3.19 35.81
N ALA A 31 -9.04 2.99 34.73
CA ALA A 31 -8.09 1.88 34.64
C ALA A 31 -6.85 2.10 35.54
N MET A 32 -6.44 3.35 35.76
CA MET A 32 -5.17 3.66 36.44
C MET A 32 -5.20 3.51 37.97
N GLU A 33 -6.39 3.52 38.60
CA GLU A 33 -6.49 3.41 40.06
C GLU A 33 -6.23 1.98 40.58
N LYS A 34 -6.60 0.96 39.79
CA LYS A 34 -6.29 -0.45 40.13
C LYS A 34 -4.80 -0.74 40.04
N TYR A 35 -4.11 -0.18 39.04
CA TYR A 35 -2.68 -0.39 38.84
C TYR A 35 -1.83 0.33 39.89
N SER A 36 -2.26 1.48 40.42
CA SER A 36 -1.54 2.20 41.49
C SER A 36 -1.33 1.35 42.75
N LYS A 37 -2.34 0.57 43.16
CA LYS A 37 -2.25 -0.33 44.32
C LYS A 37 -1.31 -1.52 44.06
N LEU A 38 -1.33 -2.05 42.85
CA LEU A 38 -0.47 -3.17 42.43
C LEU A 38 0.99 -2.75 42.24
N ILE A 39 1.23 -1.56 41.69
CA ILE A 39 2.58 -0.98 41.51
C ILE A 39 3.24 -0.75 42.87
N ARG A 40 2.50 -0.22 43.86
CA ARG A 40 3.03 0.00 45.22
C ARG A 40 3.41 -1.31 45.92
N ILE A 41 2.60 -2.36 45.79
CA ILE A 41 2.88 -3.69 46.35
C ILE A 41 4.09 -4.32 45.64
N TRP A 42 4.17 -4.21 44.32
CA TRP A 42 5.27 -4.77 43.53
C TRP A 42 6.61 -4.07 43.80
N ILE A 43 6.62 -2.75 44.03
CA ILE A 43 7.82 -1.98 44.44
C ILE A 43 8.33 -2.43 45.82
N VAL A 44 7.43 -2.70 46.78
CA VAL A 44 7.83 -3.17 48.12
C VAL A 44 8.35 -4.62 48.05
N ILE A 45 7.72 -5.48 47.23
CA ILE A 45 8.17 -6.87 47.02
C ILE A 45 9.54 -6.90 46.32
N THR A 46 9.74 -6.09 45.28
CA THR A 46 11.05 -5.99 44.60
C THR A 46 12.13 -5.42 45.52
N ALA A 47 11.82 -4.39 46.33
CA ALA A 47 12.77 -3.84 47.30
C ALA A 47 13.16 -4.84 48.42
N LEU A 48 12.25 -5.75 48.82
CA LEU A 48 12.54 -6.81 49.79
C LEU A 48 13.41 -7.93 49.20
N VAL A 49 13.23 -8.27 47.93
CA VAL A 49 14.01 -9.33 47.25
C VAL A 49 15.41 -8.85 46.84
N LEU A 50 15.59 -7.57 46.53
CA LEU A 50 16.87 -6.98 46.13
C LEU A 50 17.88 -6.79 47.28
N ASN A 51 17.47 -6.92 48.55
CA ASN A 51 18.37 -6.79 49.70
C ASN A 51 19.24 -8.05 49.95
N VAL A 52 19.00 -9.15 49.21
CA VAL A 52 19.74 -10.42 49.35
C VAL A 52 20.73 -10.66 48.19
N PHE A 53 20.68 -9.87 47.11
CA PHE A 53 21.56 -10.05 45.94
C PHE A 53 22.63 -8.96 45.81
N GLY A 54 23.16 -8.50 46.94
CA GLY A 54 24.25 -7.53 47.04
C GLY A 54 25.62 -8.20 47.22
N MET A 55 25.87 -9.36 46.61
CA MET A 55 27.15 -10.05 46.72
C MET A 55 27.52 -10.73 45.39
N LEU A 56 28.48 -10.11 44.69
CA LEU A 56 29.32 -10.71 43.65
C LEU A 56 28.78 -10.78 42.20
N THR A 57 28.70 -9.64 41.51
CA THR A 57 28.74 -9.60 40.02
C THR A 57 30.11 -9.14 39.54
N ALA A 58 31.11 -10.03 39.63
CA ALA A 58 32.31 -9.94 38.82
C ALA A 58 32.16 -10.93 37.65
N CYS A 59 31.96 -10.38 36.46
CA CYS A 59 32.02 -11.03 35.15
C CYS A 59 30.91 -12.07 34.85
N THR A 60 29.82 -11.56 34.29
CA THR A 60 29.25 -12.16 33.08
C THR A 60 28.52 -11.04 32.36
N THR A 61 29.20 -10.39 31.42
CA THR A 61 28.49 -9.67 30.38
C THR A 61 27.94 -10.75 29.46
N ASP A 62 26.75 -11.18 29.85
CA ASP A 62 25.85 -12.06 29.13
C ASP A 62 25.76 -11.62 27.67
N SER A 63 25.94 -12.58 26.76
CA SER A 63 25.61 -12.36 25.36
C SER A 63 24.11 -12.18 25.31
N GLN A 64 23.65 -10.94 25.09
CA GLN A 64 22.24 -10.66 24.83
C GLN A 64 21.75 -11.64 23.75
N PRO A 65 20.62 -12.35 23.96
CA PRO A 65 19.94 -13.03 22.87
C PRO A 65 19.64 -11.96 21.82
N GLN A 66 20.17 -12.11 20.60
CA GLN A 66 19.69 -11.31 19.50
C GLN A 66 18.21 -11.64 19.33
N ASP A 67 17.39 -10.60 19.45
CA ASP A 67 15.99 -10.61 19.10
C ASP A 67 15.90 -10.18 17.63
N ASP A 68 16.12 -11.14 16.74
CA ASP A 68 15.94 -11.05 15.30
C ASP A 68 14.44 -10.99 14.89
N SER A 69 13.51 -10.99 15.85
CA SER A 69 12.07 -10.82 15.59
C SER A 69 11.65 -9.38 15.29
N LYS A 70 12.61 -8.43 15.29
CA LYS A 70 12.42 -7.04 14.86
C LYS A 70 12.80 -6.77 13.39
N MET A 71 12.79 -7.79 12.53
CA MET A 71 12.79 -7.58 11.08
C MET A 71 11.38 -7.12 10.63
N ASN A 72 11.28 -5.81 10.46
CA ASN A 72 10.07 -5.00 10.39
C ASN A 72 9.02 -5.46 9.36
N ALA A 73 7.94 -6.04 9.86
CA ALA A 73 6.67 -6.22 9.16
C ALA A 73 5.93 -4.87 8.85
N GLU A 74 6.59 -3.71 9.01
CA GLU A 74 6.01 -2.37 8.80
C GLU A 74 7.02 -1.37 8.17
N GLU A 75 7.98 -1.83 7.37
CA GLU A 75 8.91 -0.92 6.68
C GLU A 75 8.26 -0.29 5.44
N ILE A 76 8.10 1.04 5.47
CA ILE A 76 7.72 1.84 4.28
C ILE A 76 8.98 2.11 3.46
N ARG A 77 9.01 1.57 2.25
CA ARG A 77 10.15 1.63 1.32
C ARG A 77 9.75 2.30 0.02
N SER A 78 10.64 3.14 -0.52
CA SER A 78 10.39 3.81 -1.79
C SER A 78 10.23 2.80 -2.93
N PHE A 79 9.44 3.20 -3.92
CA PHE A 79 9.18 2.40 -5.10
C PHE A 79 9.33 3.28 -6.34
N ALA A 80 9.97 2.73 -7.37
CA ALA A 80 10.00 3.33 -8.69
C ALA A 80 9.44 2.30 -9.67
N ILE A 81 8.58 2.77 -10.57
CA ILE A 81 8.04 1.96 -11.66
C ILE A 81 9.15 1.80 -12.68
N SER A 82 9.48 0.55 -12.98
CA SER A 82 10.42 0.21 -14.04
C SER A 82 9.90 -1.01 -14.76
N VAL A 83 9.48 -0.81 -16.01
CA VAL A 83 8.96 -1.85 -16.89
C VAL A 83 10.07 -2.28 -17.86
N PRO A 84 10.50 -3.55 -17.83
CA PRO A 84 11.52 -4.07 -18.73
C PRO A 84 11.12 -3.95 -20.21
N ASP A 85 12.09 -3.70 -21.10
CA ASP A 85 11.86 -3.61 -22.55
C ASP A 85 11.26 -4.89 -23.14
N GLU A 86 11.60 -6.05 -22.57
CA GLU A 86 11.05 -7.35 -22.97
C GLU A 86 9.53 -7.42 -22.79
N VAL A 87 8.99 -6.77 -21.75
CA VAL A 87 7.54 -6.74 -21.49
C VAL A 87 6.84 -5.86 -22.54
N LEU A 88 7.47 -4.76 -22.94
CA LEU A 88 6.92 -3.86 -23.96
C LEU A 88 6.97 -4.47 -25.36
N THR A 89 8.05 -5.20 -25.64
CA THR A 89 8.19 -5.97 -26.88
C THR A 89 7.12 -7.07 -26.95
N ASP A 90 6.96 -7.86 -25.88
CA ASP A 90 5.91 -8.88 -25.80
C ASP A 90 4.50 -8.28 -25.92
N LEU A 91 4.26 -7.12 -25.30
CA LEU A 91 3.00 -6.37 -25.47
C LEU A 91 2.75 -6.03 -26.94
N ASN A 92 3.73 -5.43 -27.62
CA ASN A 92 3.60 -5.04 -29.01
C ASN A 92 3.33 -6.26 -29.91
N ASP A 93 4.09 -7.34 -29.72
CA ASP A 93 3.91 -8.56 -30.50
C ASP A 93 2.51 -9.18 -30.31
N ARG A 94 1.92 -9.06 -29.11
CA ARG A 94 0.57 -9.56 -28.84
C ARG A 94 -0.49 -8.69 -29.49
N LEU A 95 -0.32 -7.37 -29.45
CA LEU A 95 -1.21 -6.43 -30.12
C LEU A 95 -1.22 -6.67 -31.63
N GLU A 96 -0.05 -6.87 -32.25
CA GLU A 96 0.09 -7.21 -33.68
C GLU A 96 -0.60 -8.52 -34.07
N ARG A 97 -0.56 -9.52 -33.19
CA ARG A 97 -1.14 -10.85 -33.44
C ARG A 97 -2.63 -10.95 -33.06
N THR A 98 -3.27 -9.82 -32.74
CA THR A 98 -4.67 -9.81 -32.30
C THR A 98 -5.61 -10.32 -33.40
N ARG A 99 -6.48 -11.26 -33.04
CA ARG A 99 -7.56 -11.76 -33.89
C ARG A 99 -8.88 -11.15 -33.46
N PHE A 100 -9.52 -10.43 -34.36
CA PHE A 100 -10.79 -9.77 -34.08
C PHE A 100 -11.97 -10.73 -34.27
N PRO A 101 -12.93 -10.77 -33.34
CA PRO A 101 -14.18 -11.49 -33.54
C PRO A 101 -15.06 -10.80 -34.59
N ASP A 102 -15.98 -11.56 -35.18
CA ASP A 102 -17.01 -10.99 -36.05
C ASP A 102 -18.03 -10.18 -35.23
N GLN A 103 -18.51 -9.09 -35.83
CA GLN A 103 -19.56 -8.25 -35.25
C GLN A 103 -20.77 -8.19 -36.19
N ILE A 104 -21.97 -8.26 -35.62
CA ILE A 104 -23.23 -8.09 -36.35
C ILE A 104 -23.27 -6.65 -36.92
N PRO A 105 -23.42 -6.46 -38.24
CA PRO A 105 -23.43 -5.14 -38.85
C PRO A 105 -24.52 -4.24 -38.25
N GLY A 106 -24.19 -2.95 -38.05
CA GLY A 106 -25.14 -1.95 -37.57
C GLY A 106 -25.46 -1.99 -36.06
N THR A 107 -24.86 -2.90 -35.29
CA THR A 107 -25.14 -3.03 -33.84
C THR A 107 -24.33 -2.10 -32.94
N GLY A 108 -23.31 -1.42 -33.46
CA GLY A 108 -22.56 -0.42 -32.70
C GLY A 108 -22.01 -0.97 -31.38
N TRP A 109 -22.59 -0.52 -30.27
CA TRP A 109 -22.24 -0.88 -28.89
C TRP A 109 -23.29 -1.74 -28.17
N ASP A 110 -24.38 -2.10 -28.86
CA ASP A 110 -25.58 -2.70 -28.25
C ASP A 110 -25.30 -4.08 -27.64
N TYR A 111 -24.23 -4.75 -28.08
CA TYR A 111 -23.80 -6.07 -27.63
C TYR A 111 -22.41 -6.06 -26.98
N GLY A 112 -22.01 -4.93 -26.43
CA GLY A 112 -20.71 -4.74 -25.78
C GLY A 112 -19.73 -3.96 -26.65
N MET A 113 -18.46 -4.35 -26.62
CA MET A 113 -17.39 -3.59 -27.27
C MET A 113 -17.61 -3.49 -28.78
N ASN A 114 -17.58 -2.26 -29.30
CA ASN A 114 -17.61 -2.03 -30.73
C ASN A 114 -16.27 -2.45 -31.37
N ARG A 115 -16.34 -3.27 -32.43
CA ARG A 115 -15.14 -3.82 -33.10
C ARG A 115 -14.30 -2.75 -33.76
N GLU A 116 -14.93 -1.75 -34.37
CA GLU A 116 -14.19 -0.70 -35.09
C GLU A 116 -13.41 0.16 -34.10
N TYR A 117 -14.06 0.58 -33.02
CA TYR A 117 -13.38 1.30 -31.95
C TYR A 117 -12.26 0.47 -31.28
N LEU A 118 -12.44 -0.86 -31.15
CA LEU A 118 -11.37 -1.72 -30.62
C LEU A 118 -10.15 -1.75 -31.54
N LYS A 119 -10.33 -1.72 -32.86
CA LYS A 119 -9.21 -1.63 -33.81
C LYS A 119 -8.48 -0.31 -33.66
N GLU A 120 -9.20 0.81 -33.64
CA GLU A 120 -8.62 2.14 -33.42
C GLU A 120 -7.83 2.20 -32.10
N LEU A 121 -8.38 1.59 -31.04
CA LEU A 121 -7.70 1.52 -29.75
C LEU A 121 -6.40 0.70 -29.83
N ILE A 122 -6.41 -0.44 -30.51
CA ILE A 122 -5.21 -1.27 -30.66
C ILE A 122 -4.16 -0.54 -31.50
N GLU A 123 -4.55 0.13 -32.58
CA GLU A 123 -3.65 0.95 -33.40
C GLU A 123 -3.00 2.06 -32.56
N TYR A 124 -3.77 2.78 -31.76
CA TYR A 124 -3.24 3.80 -30.85
C TYR A 124 -2.22 3.22 -29.86
N TRP A 125 -2.53 2.09 -29.22
CA TRP A 125 -1.64 1.46 -28.25
C TRP A 125 -0.34 0.95 -28.87
N LYS A 126 -0.40 0.52 -30.13
CA LYS A 126 0.74 -0.03 -30.86
C LYS A 126 1.66 1.06 -31.42
N ASP A 127 1.07 2.09 -32.03
CA ASP A 127 1.80 3.04 -32.87
C ASP A 127 1.96 4.44 -32.25
N GLU A 128 1.08 4.84 -31.32
CA GLU A 128 1.04 6.21 -30.80
C GLU A 128 1.32 6.32 -29.30
N PHE A 129 1.09 5.25 -28.53
CA PHE A 129 1.22 5.27 -27.08
C PHE A 129 2.68 5.04 -26.63
N ASP A 130 3.34 6.12 -26.21
CA ASP A 130 4.70 6.05 -25.67
C ASP A 130 4.69 5.66 -24.19
N TRP A 131 5.13 4.44 -23.90
CA TRP A 131 5.20 3.92 -22.54
C TRP A 131 6.30 4.55 -21.69
N ARG A 132 7.43 4.94 -22.28
CA ARG A 132 8.55 5.55 -21.54
C ARG A 132 8.17 6.94 -21.05
N ASP A 133 7.43 7.67 -21.87
CA ASP A 133 6.78 8.92 -21.50
C ASP A 133 5.81 8.78 -20.30
N GLN A 134 5.01 7.69 -20.27
CA GLN A 134 4.09 7.46 -19.16
C GLN A 134 4.81 6.98 -17.91
N GLU A 135 5.83 6.15 -18.05
CA GLU A 135 6.67 5.69 -16.94
C GLU A 135 7.35 6.87 -16.23
N GLU A 136 7.89 7.82 -16.98
CA GLU A 136 8.47 9.05 -16.41
C GLU A 136 7.39 9.88 -15.69
N LYS A 137 6.23 10.10 -16.33
CA LYS A 137 5.12 10.85 -15.71
C LYS A 137 4.64 10.19 -14.43
N LEU A 138 4.53 8.87 -14.40
CA LEU A 138 4.12 8.14 -13.19
C LEU A 138 5.19 8.27 -12.11
N ASN A 139 6.47 8.14 -12.44
CA ASN A 139 7.58 8.29 -11.49
C ASN A 139 7.82 9.74 -11.03
N SER A 140 7.12 10.73 -11.59
CA SER A 140 7.15 12.10 -11.07
C SER A 140 6.49 12.26 -9.69
N PHE A 141 5.74 11.25 -9.26
CA PHE A 141 5.17 11.14 -7.91
C PHE A 141 5.99 10.20 -7.03
N ASP A 142 6.03 10.48 -5.73
CA ASP A 142 6.65 9.58 -4.77
C ASP A 142 5.77 8.34 -4.54
N HIS A 143 6.30 7.16 -4.87
CA HIS A 143 5.64 5.88 -4.60
C HIS A 143 6.32 5.14 -3.44
N PHE A 144 5.53 4.38 -2.68
CA PHE A 144 6.00 3.59 -1.57
C PHE A 144 5.32 2.23 -1.53
N LYS A 145 6.01 1.25 -0.94
CA LYS A 145 5.48 -0.08 -0.63
C LYS A 145 5.71 -0.35 0.85
N THR A 146 4.75 -1.04 1.46
CA THR A 146 4.87 -1.58 2.82
C THR A 146 4.22 -2.94 2.86
N ALA A 147 4.64 -3.81 3.79
CA ALA A 147 3.98 -5.08 4.03
C ALA A 147 2.81 -4.85 4.99
N ILE A 148 1.64 -5.42 4.70
CA ILE A 148 0.49 -5.41 5.59
C ILE A 148 -0.06 -6.83 5.58
N ASP A 149 0.07 -7.53 6.71
CA ASP A 149 -0.46 -8.88 6.92
C ASP A 149 0.00 -9.98 5.92
N GLY A 150 1.07 -9.73 5.15
CA GLY A 150 1.64 -10.67 4.17
C GLY A 150 1.10 -10.47 2.76
#